data_AF-A0A2U3GXI7-F1
#
_entry.id   AF-A0A2U3GXI7-F1
#
_cell.length_a   1.000
_cell.length_b   1.000
_cell.length_c   1.000
_cell.angle_alpha   90.00
_cell.angle_beta   90.00
_cell.angle_gamma   90.00
#
_symmetry.space_group_name_H-M   'P 1'
#
loop_
_entity.id
_entity.type
_entity.pdbx_description
1 polymer ?
#
loop_
_entity_poly.entity_id
_entity_poly.type
_entity_poly.pdbx_seq_one_letter_code
_entity_poly.pdbx_strand_id
1 'polypeptide(L)'
;MIPTVRSLPLLLLAPLLLTACGSERSGQGETRDDGAPTAELVARAGALGIAPELVYVTGAPGFTLARQSVGVYGGDGFSATYVSRQEGGQLRLYVDRGTMSAAECAAGQQMCELVEEGVWYRSGRGTHEYAVVKEDHVVRLEGDADVSRDVLHEAAREAHRPSGEEVTELLPPAPADGAAPTGPVERGDLPPAGDGAPRNDVDAGG
;
A
#
# COMPACT_ATOMS: atom_id res chain seq x y z
N MET A 1 -29.68 -10.54 75.94
CA MET A 1 -30.22 -10.69 74.57
C MET A 1 -29.08 -11.14 73.68
N ILE A 2 -29.19 -12.35 73.10
CA ILE A 2 -28.52 -12.96 71.92
C ILE A 2 -28.81 -14.48 72.06
N PRO A 3 -29.33 -15.14 71.01
CA PRO A 3 -28.48 -16.04 70.23
C PRO A 3 -28.62 -15.91 68.71
N THR A 4 -27.49 -16.20 68.08
CA THR A 4 -27.17 -16.48 66.69
C THR A 4 -28.00 -17.63 66.11
N VAL A 5 -28.41 -17.56 64.83
CA VAL A 5 -28.43 -18.72 63.91
C VAL A 5 -28.20 -18.24 62.47
N ARG A 6 -27.23 -18.90 61.83
CA ARG A 6 -26.81 -18.81 60.43
C ARG A 6 -27.33 -20.08 59.75
N SER A 7 -28.03 -19.99 58.61
CA SER A 7 -28.32 -21.16 57.76
C SER A 7 -28.72 -20.73 56.34
N LEU A 8 -27.89 -21.11 55.37
CA LEU A 8 -28.10 -21.08 53.93
C LEU A 8 -28.96 -22.30 53.53
N PRO A 9 -29.73 -22.24 52.43
CA PRO A 9 -29.50 -23.27 51.42
C PRO A 9 -29.56 -22.79 49.96
N LEU A 10 -28.74 -23.48 49.20
CA LEU A 10 -28.51 -23.56 47.76
C LEU A 10 -29.66 -24.35 47.07
N LEU A 11 -30.15 -23.95 45.89
CA LEU A 11 -30.76 -24.81 44.82
C LEU A 11 -31.36 -23.86 43.74
N LEU A 12 -30.74 -23.67 42.57
CA LEU A 12 -30.67 -24.54 41.36
C LEU A 12 -31.72 -24.15 40.28
N LEU A 13 -31.24 -24.18 39.02
CA LEU A 13 -31.92 -24.37 37.72
C LEU A 13 -32.01 -23.17 36.74
N ALA A 14 -31.29 -23.38 35.63
CA ALA A 14 -31.14 -22.62 34.37
C ALA A 14 -32.38 -22.72 33.45
N PRO A 15 -32.29 -22.55 32.11
CA PRO A 15 -31.73 -21.49 31.26
C PRO A 15 -32.83 -20.86 30.35
N LEU A 16 -32.63 -19.65 29.83
CA LEU A 16 -33.43 -19.16 28.69
C LEU A 16 -32.51 -18.71 27.55
N LEU A 17 -32.52 -19.57 26.52
CA LEU A 17 -31.96 -19.40 25.19
C LEU A 17 -32.70 -18.28 24.46
N LEU A 18 -31.98 -17.28 23.96
CA LEU A 18 -32.39 -16.43 22.85
C LEU A 18 -31.14 -16.14 22.00
N THR A 19 -30.71 -17.15 21.24
CA THR A 19 -29.84 -16.96 20.08
C THR A 19 -30.70 -16.40 18.95
N ALA A 20 -30.79 -15.07 18.86
CA ALA A 20 -31.25 -14.41 17.65
C ALA A 20 -30.04 -14.22 16.72
N CYS A 21 -29.94 -15.05 15.68
CA CYS A 21 -29.13 -14.77 14.50
C CYS A 21 -29.81 -13.63 13.74
N GLY A 22 -29.35 -12.40 13.95
CA GLY A 22 -29.63 -11.28 13.07
C GLY A 22 -28.44 -11.09 12.14
N SER A 23 -28.60 -11.40 10.84
CA SER A 23 -27.68 -10.89 9.82
C SER A 23 -27.98 -9.40 9.63
N GLU A 24 -27.28 -8.56 10.39
CA GLU A 24 -27.23 -7.13 10.11
C GLU A 24 -26.25 -6.88 8.96
N ARG A 25 -26.81 -6.46 7.81
CA ARG A 25 -26.04 -5.84 6.73
C ARG A 25 -26.00 -4.35 7.03
N SER A 26 -25.06 -3.96 7.88
CA SER A 26 -24.80 -2.55 8.20
C SER A 26 -23.77 -2.00 7.23
N GLY A 27 -24.25 -1.45 6.12
CA GLY A 27 -23.48 -0.47 5.36
C GLY A 27 -23.40 0.82 6.17
N GLN A 28 -22.25 1.08 6.77
CA GLN A 28 -21.83 2.38 7.30
C GLN A 28 -20.39 2.26 7.79
N GLY A 29 -19.46 2.85 7.02
CA GLY A 29 -18.09 3.16 7.42
C GLY A 29 -17.29 1.95 7.91
N GLU A 30 -16.68 1.21 6.97
CA GLU A 30 -15.61 0.26 7.31
C GLU A 30 -14.56 0.98 8.14
N THR A 31 -14.55 0.67 9.43
CA THR A 31 -13.35 0.80 10.27
C THR A 31 -12.24 0.07 9.52
N ARG A 32 -11.30 0.83 8.96
CA ARG A 32 -10.11 0.32 8.28
C ARG A 32 -9.47 -0.72 9.19
N ASP A 33 -9.42 -1.94 8.69
CA ASP A 33 -8.97 -3.12 9.41
C ASP A 33 -7.46 -2.99 9.68
N ASP A 34 -7.10 -2.65 10.91
CA ASP A 34 -5.74 -2.86 11.46
C ASP A 34 -5.47 -4.37 11.74
N GLY A 35 -6.21 -5.25 11.06
CA GLY A 35 -6.07 -6.69 11.09
C GLY A 35 -4.81 -7.17 10.41
N ALA A 36 -4.44 -8.41 10.73
CA ALA A 36 -3.32 -9.08 10.08
C ALA A 36 -3.54 -9.13 8.55
N PRO A 37 -2.48 -8.93 7.74
CA PRO A 37 -2.60 -8.97 6.28
C PRO A 37 -3.18 -10.31 5.82
N THR A 38 -4.05 -10.27 4.82
CA THR A 38 -4.64 -11.48 4.24
C THR A 38 -3.56 -12.37 3.63
N ALA A 39 -3.78 -13.69 3.60
CA ALA A 39 -2.84 -14.63 3.01
C ALA A 39 -2.54 -14.32 1.53
N GLU A 40 -3.52 -13.78 0.80
CA GLU A 40 -3.35 -13.35 -0.58
C GLU A 40 -2.41 -12.14 -0.71
N LEU A 41 -2.58 -11.13 0.15
CA LEU A 41 -1.67 -9.99 0.20
C LEU A 41 -0.26 -10.45 0.54
N VAL A 42 -0.11 -11.32 1.54
CA VAL A 42 1.19 -11.88 1.93
C VAL A 42 1.86 -12.60 0.77
N ALA A 43 1.14 -13.47 0.06
CA ALA A 43 1.69 -14.24 -1.05
C ALA A 43 2.09 -13.34 -2.23
N ARG A 44 1.21 -12.41 -2.64
CA ARG A 44 1.46 -11.53 -3.80
C ARG A 44 2.54 -10.49 -3.53
N ALA A 45 2.52 -9.86 -2.35
CA ALA A 45 3.55 -8.89 -1.97
C ALA A 45 4.91 -9.59 -1.77
N GLY A 46 4.92 -10.74 -1.10
CA GLY A 46 6.12 -11.54 -0.90
C GLY A 46 6.77 -12.00 -2.22
N ALA A 47 5.98 -12.35 -3.23
CA ALA A 47 6.49 -12.69 -4.56
C ALA A 47 7.21 -11.51 -5.26
N LEU A 48 6.90 -10.27 -4.86
CA LEU A 48 7.60 -9.07 -5.33
C LEU A 48 8.72 -8.61 -4.41
N GLY A 49 8.89 -9.22 -3.23
CA GLY A 49 9.84 -8.78 -2.20
C GLY A 49 9.36 -7.57 -1.39
N ILE A 50 8.04 -7.32 -1.36
CA ILE A 50 7.44 -6.22 -0.62
C ILE A 50 6.90 -6.75 0.72
N ALA A 51 7.19 -6.04 1.81
CA ALA A 51 6.62 -6.31 3.11
C ALA A 51 5.09 -6.12 3.06
N PRO A 52 4.28 -7.15 3.39
CA PRO A 52 2.84 -7.09 3.22
C PRO A 52 2.21 -5.90 3.95
N GLU A 53 2.73 -5.50 5.12
CA GLU A 53 2.30 -4.36 5.94
C GLU A 53 2.57 -2.98 5.31
N LEU A 54 3.48 -2.88 4.34
CA LEU A 54 3.83 -1.62 3.66
C LEU A 54 3.06 -1.39 2.36
N VAL A 55 2.24 -2.35 1.92
CA VAL A 55 1.41 -2.19 0.73
C VAL A 55 0.27 -1.19 0.99
N TYR A 56 0.24 -0.10 0.25
CA TYR A 56 -0.83 0.89 0.33
C TYR A 56 -1.45 1.15 -1.03
N VAL A 57 -2.69 1.63 -1.01
CA VAL A 57 -3.40 2.20 -2.15
C VAL A 57 -3.92 3.57 -1.76
N THR A 58 -4.17 4.41 -2.75
CA THR A 58 -4.86 5.68 -2.57
C THR A 58 -5.81 5.95 -3.73
N GLY A 59 -6.81 6.80 -3.48
CA GLY A 59 -7.61 7.45 -4.50
C GLY A 59 -7.17 8.91 -4.70
N ALA A 60 -6.99 9.31 -5.96
CA ALA A 60 -6.71 10.69 -6.33
C ALA A 60 -7.59 11.08 -7.53
N PRO A 61 -8.45 12.13 -7.41
CA PRO A 61 -9.35 12.52 -8.49
C PRO A 61 -8.60 12.77 -9.81
N GLY A 62 -9.02 12.10 -10.89
CA GLY A 62 -8.43 12.26 -12.22
C GLY A 62 -7.16 11.42 -12.48
N PHE A 63 -6.65 10.72 -11.49
CA PHE A 63 -5.50 9.84 -11.63
C PHE A 63 -5.91 8.37 -11.64
N THR A 64 -5.16 7.55 -12.38
CA THR A 64 -5.35 6.09 -12.40
C THR A 64 -4.03 5.41 -12.11
N LEU A 65 -4.07 4.32 -11.33
CA LEU A 65 -2.91 3.49 -11.07
C LEU A 65 -2.30 2.98 -12.39
N ALA A 66 -1.00 3.21 -12.56
CA ALA A 66 -0.19 2.55 -13.57
C ALA A 66 0.33 1.24 -12.98
N ARG A 67 -0.43 0.14 -13.10
CA ARG A 67 -0.17 -1.14 -12.41
C ARG A 67 1.26 -1.66 -12.59
N GLN A 68 1.87 -1.45 -13.75
CA GLN A 68 3.25 -1.85 -14.05
C GLN A 68 4.32 -1.10 -13.25
N SER A 69 3.96 0.00 -12.58
CA SER A 69 4.85 0.77 -11.70
C SER A 69 4.92 0.23 -10.27
N VAL A 70 4.05 -0.74 -9.93
CA VAL A 70 4.02 -1.33 -8.60
C VAL A 70 5.28 -2.17 -8.39
N GLY A 71 5.99 -1.91 -7.31
CA GLY A 71 7.24 -2.59 -7.02
C GLY A 71 7.83 -2.23 -5.67
N VAL A 72 9.01 -2.78 -5.40
CA VAL A 72 9.77 -2.53 -4.18
C VAL A 72 10.32 -1.12 -4.17
N TYR A 73 10.19 -0.47 -3.02
CA TYR A 73 10.89 0.77 -2.70
C TYR A 73 11.85 0.53 -1.53
N GLY A 74 13.07 1.05 -1.61
CA GLY A 74 14.05 0.84 -0.55
C GLY A 74 14.41 -0.64 -0.39
N GLY A 75 14.31 -1.16 0.84
CA GLY A 75 14.63 -2.54 1.18
C GLY A 75 13.48 -3.51 0.88
N ASP A 76 12.35 -3.32 1.56
CA ASP A 76 11.12 -4.11 1.46
C ASP A 76 9.85 -3.23 1.38
N GLY A 77 10.04 -1.93 1.16
CA GLY A 77 8.97 -0.95 1.02
C GLY A 77 8.20 -1.10 -0.29
N PHE A 78 7.22 -0.23 -0.46
CA PHE A 78 6.28 -0.26 -1.56
C PHE A 78 6.33 1.05 -2.36
N SER A 79 6.27 0.95 -3.69
CA SER A 79 6.01 2.09 -4.56
C SER A 79 4.89 1.81 -5.56
N ALA A 80 4.10 2.83 -5.87
CA ALA A 80 3.15 2.84 -6.98
C ALA A 80 3.05 4.24 -7.60
N THR A 81 2.82 4.31 -8.91
CA THR A 81 2.60 5.56 -9.64
C THR A 81 1.16 5.62 -10.16
N TYR A 82 0.54 6.77 -9.98
CA TYR A 82 -0.76 7.14 -10.48
C TYR A 82 -0.57 8.24 -11.52
N VAL A 83 -1.21 8.09 -12.69
CA VAL A 83 -1.02 9.00 -13.83
C VAL A 83 -2.33 9.69 -14.20
N SER A 84 -2.27 10.98 -14.49
CA SER A 84 -3.40 11.72 -15.06
C SER A 84 -3.44 11.49 -16.56
N ARG A 85 -4.57 11.00 -17.09
CA ARG A 85 -4.75 10.84 -18.55
C ARG A 85 -5.16 12.15 -19.25
N GLN A 86 -5.65 13.14 -18.51
CA GLN A 86 -6.20 14.37 -19.08
C GLN A 86 -5.25 15.54 -18.97
N GLU A 87 -4.65 15.74 -17.80
CA GLU A 87 -3.90 16.96 -17.48
C GLU A 87 -2.38 16.79 -17.58
N GLY A 88 -1.90 15.54 -17.74
CA GLY A 88 -0.50 15.22 -17.53
C GLY A 88 -0.14 15.24 -16.04
N GLY A 89 1.09 14.84 -15.72
CA GLY A 89 1.57 14.76 -14.33
C GLY A 89 1.35 13.40 -13.67
N GLN A 90 2.20 13.13 -12.69
CA GLN A 90 2.25 11.88 -11.97
C GLN A 90 2.23 12.12 -10.46
N LEU A 91 1.51 11.24 -9.77
CA LEU A 91 1.54 11.11 -8.33
C LEU A 91 2.21 9.78 -7.99
N ARG A 92 3.14 9.79 -7.05
CA ARG A 92 3.90 8.62 -6.62
C ARG A 92 3.64 8.38 -5.15
N LEU A 93 3.16 7.18 -4.85
CA LEU A 93 2.97 6.66 -3.52
C LEU A 93 4.21 5.83 -3.16
N TYR A 94 4.87 6.19 -2.06
CA TYR A 94 5.94 5.43 -1.45
C TYR A 94 5.59 5.09 -0.02
N VAL A 95 5.91 3.87 0.41
CA VAL A 95 5.79 3.47 1.80
C VAL A 95 7.06 2.75 2.20
N ASP A 96 7.71 3.24 3.24
CA ASP A 96 8.94 2.63 3.75
C ASP A 96 9.00 2.76 5.27
N ARG A 97 9.77 1.86 5.88
CA ARG A 97 10.01 1.85 7.32
C ARG A 97 10.68 3.15 7.76
N GLY A 98 10.32 3.65 8.94
CA GLY A 98 10.94 4.84 9.52
C GLY A 98 9.92 5.84 10.06
N THR A 99 10.39 7.08 10.20
CA THR A 99 9.61 8.17 10.80
C THR A 99 9.87 9.49 10.07
N MET A 100 9.18 10.55 10.47
CA MET A 100 9.41 11.91 9.97
C MET A 100 9.35 12.91 11.13
N SER A 101 10.50 13.45 11.49
CA SER A 101 10.66 14.60 12.38
C SER A 101 10.70 15.91 11.59
N ALA A 102 10.60 17.05 12.29
CA ALA A 102 10.76 18.38 11.69
C ALA A 102 12.11 18.53 10.96
N ALA A 103 13.18 17.96 11.51
CA ALA A 103 14.51 18.02 10.92
C ALA A 103 14.60 17.20 9.62
N GLU A 104 14.04 15.98 9.61
CA GLU A 104 13.99 15.12 8.43
C GLU A 104 13.09 15.72 7.34
N CYS A 105 12.00 16.37 7.74
CA CYS A 105 11.11 17.07 6.83
C CYS A 105 11.80 18.27 6.15
N ALA A 106 12.55 19.08 6.89
CA ALA A 106 13.29 20.22 6.33
C ALA A 106 14.52 19.80 5.50
N ALA A 107 15.05 18.60 5.70
CA ALA A 107 16.27 18.14 5.05
C ALA A 107 16.15 18.14 3.52
N GLY A 108 16.93 19.02 2.87
CA GLY A 108 17.00 19.12 1.42
C GLY A 108 15.75 19.71 0.74
N GLN A 109 14.84 20.32 1.52
CA GLN A 109 13.61 20.93 1.04
C GLN A 109 13.66 22.44 1.08
N GLN A 110 12.84 23.08 0.25
CA GLN A 110 12.64 24.53 0.26
C GLN A 110 11.56 24.93 1.28
N MET A 111 10.54 24.08 1.44
CA MET A 111 9.47 24.25 2.40
C MET A 111 9.23 22.93 3.14
N CYS A 112 8.94 23.03 4.43
CA CYS A 112 8.46 21.95 5.26
C CYS A 112 7.49 22.53 6.29
N GLU A 113 6.30 21.95 6.39
CA GLU A 113 5.20 22.39 7.24
C GLU A 113 4.56 21.18 7.91
N LEU A 114 4.36 21.26 9.22
CA LEU A 114 3.48 20.31 9.94
C LEU A 114 2.04 20.74 9.68
N VAL A 115 1.27 19.90 9.00
CA VAL A 115 -0.13 20.19 8.64
C VAL A 115 -1.06 19.78 9.77
N GLU A 116 -0.85 18.57 10.29
CA GLU A 116 -1.52 18.03 11.48
C GLU A 116 -0.60 17.00 12.14
N GLU A 117 -1.00 16.45 13.29
CA GLU A 117 -0.18 15.48 14.02
C GLU A 117 0.22 14.30 13.11
N GLY A 118 1.53 14.11 12.94
CA GLY A 118 2.08 13.05 12.08
C GLY A 118 1.97 13.31 10.58
N VAL A 119 1.43 14.44 10.12
CA VAL A 119 1.29 14.75 8.69
C VAL A 119 2.08 15.99 8.32
N TRP A 120 3.08 15.79 7.46
CA TRP A 120 3.96 16.84 6.99
C TRP A 120 3.69 17.13 5.52
N TYR A 121 3.70 18.40 5.15
CA TYR A 121 3.82 18.83 3.76
C TYR A 121 5.23 19.37 3.53
N ARG A 122 5.86 18.98 2.43
CA ARG A 122 7.18 19.51 2.04
C ARG A 122 7.27 19.69 0.53
N SER A 123 8.10 20.64 0.11
CA SER A 123 8.33 20.87 -1.31
C SER A 123 9.76 21.32 -1.60
N GLY A 124 10.22 20.97 -2.79
CA GLY A 124 11.53 21.29 -3.28
C GLY A 124 11.85 20.57 -4.59
N ARG A 125 12.82 21.08 -5.35
CA ARG A 125 13.34 20.40 -6.55
C ARG A 125 12.29 20.07 -7.63
N GLY A 126 11.23 20.87 -7.73
CA GLY A 126 10.19 20.69 -8.73
C GLY A 126 9.12 19.65 -8.36
N THR A 127 9.16 19.11 -7.14
CA THR A 127 8.10 18.25 -6.60
C THR A 127 7.63 18.77 -5.24
N HIS A 128 6.51 18.23 -4.80
CA HIS A 128 5.97 18.43 -3.46
C HIS A 128 5.36 17.13 -2.95
N GLU A 129 5.33 16.95 -1.63
CA GLU A 129 4.82 15.73 -1.04
C GLU A 129 4.11 15.94 0.28
N TYR A 130 3.16 15.05 0.56
CA TYR A 130 2.65 14.79 1.90
C TYR A 130 3.31 13.54 2.46
N ALA A 131 3.80 13.60 3.69
CA ALA A 131 4.33 12.46 4.43
C ALA A 131 3.46 12.22 5.68
N VAL A 132 2.81 11.06 5.72
CA VAL A 132 1.94 10.61 6.82
C VAL A 132 2.71 9.58 7.63
N VAL A 133 3.09 9.95 8.85
CA VAL A 133 3.79 9.09 9.81
C VAL A 133 2.80 8.12 10.43
N LYS A 134 3.12 6.83 10.34
CA LYS A 134 2.48 5.74 11.08
C LYS A 134 3.45 5.26 12.18
N GLU A 135 3.07 4.24 12.92
CA GLU A 135 3.84 3.78 14.08
C GLU A 135 5.28 3.37 13.70
N ASP A 136 5.45 2.62 12.62
CA ASP A 136 6.74 2.04 12.20
C ASP A 136 7.15 2.36 10.74
N HIS A 137 6.34 3.12 10.02
CA HIS A 137 6.57 3.48 8.63
C HIS A 137 6.01 4.86 8.26
N VAL A 138 6.40 5.36 7.10
CA VAL A 138 5.90 6.63 6.55
C VAL A 138 5.27 6.37 5.19
N VAL A 139 4.05 6.87 5.01
CA VAL A 139 3.36 6.90 3.73
C VAL A 139 3.61 8.25 3.07
N ARG A 140 4.29 8.28 1.92
CA ARG A 140 4.64 9.50 1.18
C ARG A 140 3.89 9.56 -0.14
N LEU A 141 3.19 10.67 -0.37
CA LEU A 141 2.52 11.00 -1.62
C LEU A 141 3.26 12.16 -2.25
N GLU A 142 4.04 11.90 -3.29
CA GLU A 142 4.78 12.89 -4.05
C GLU A 142 4.04 13.23 -5.35
N GLY A 143 3.84 14.51 -5.62
CA GLY A 143 3.33 15.03 -6.89
C GLY A 143 4.39 15.76 -7.68
N ASP A 144 4.29 15.69 -9.01
CA ASP A 144 4.95 16.66 -9.90
C ASP A 144 4.38 18.07 -9.68
N ALA A 145 5.09 19.11 -10.14
CA ALA A 145 4.68 20.51 -9.95
C ALA A 145 3.27 20.85 -10.49
N ASP A 146 2.78 20.08 -11.46
CA ASP A 146 1.46 20.27 -12.08
C ASP A 146 0.33 19.59 -11.29
N VAL A 147 0.65 18.77 -10.28
CA VAL A 147 -0.34 18.20 -9.35
C VAL A 147 -0.70 19.28 -8.32
N SER A 148 -1.99 19.55 -8.13
CA SER A 148 -2.40 20.54 -7.13
C SER A 148 -2.15 20.02 -5.71
N ARG A 149 -1.82 20.94 -4.79
CA ARG A 149 -1.62 20.59 -3.37
C ARG A 149 -2.87 19.94 -2.78
N ASP A 150 -4.06 20.37 -3.19
CA ASP A 150 -5.34 19.84 -2.69
C ASP A 150 -5.56 18.39 -3.15
N VAL A 151 -5.33 18.08 -4.43
CA VAL A 151 -5.42 16.70 -4.94
C VAL A 151 -4.43 15.79 -4.22
N LEU A 152 -3.20 16.27 -4.01
CA LEU A 152 -2.17 15.50 -3.30
C LEU A 152 -2.53 15.31 -1.81
N HIS A 153 -3.15 16.30 -1.18
CA HIS A 153 -3.64 16.20 0.19
C HIS A 153 -4.78 15.19 0.32
N GLU A 154 -5.74 15.22 -0.61
CA GLU A 154 -6.81 14.21 -0.68
C GLU A 154 -6.25 12.81 -0.87
N ALA A 155 -5.28 12.63 -1.76
CA ALA A 155 -4.60 11.35 -1.95
C ALA A 155 -3.88 10.88 -0.68
N ALA A 156 -3.26 11.78 0.09
CA ALA A 156 -2.64 11.42 1.36
C ALA A 156 -3.68 10.97 2.40
N ARG A 157 -4.87 11.59 2.42
CA ARG A 157 -5.97 11.23 3.33
C ARG A 157 -6.66 9.91 2.93
N GLU A 158 -6.75 9.64 1.64
CA GLU A 158 -7.29 8.39 1.10
C GLU A 158 -6.28 7.25 1.08
N ALA A 159 -5.03 7.47 1.47
CA ALA A 159 -4.05 6.39 1.52
C ALA A 159 -4.39 5.37 2.62
N HIS A 160 -4.55 4.11 2.23
CA HIS A 160 -4.95 3.02 3.12
C HIS A 160 -4.40 1.65 2.70
N ARG A 161 -4.52 0.69 3.60
CA ARG A 161 -4.21 -0.72 3.36
C ARG A 161 -5.26 -1.30 2.39
N PRO A 162 -4.86 -2.02 1.33
CA PRO A 162 -5.80 -2.49 0.33
C PRO A 162 -6.73 -3.57 0.88
N SER A 163 -8.01 -3.49 0.50
CA SER A 163 -8.97 -4.59 0.59
C SER A 163 -8.57 -5.77 -0.31
N GLY A 164 -9.22 -6.93 -0.16
CA GLY A 164 -8.95 -8.10 -1.01
C GLY A 164 -9.18 -7.85 -2.51
N GLU A 165 -10.19 -7.05 -2.85
CA GLU A 165 -10.46 -6.64 -4.24
C GLU A 165 -9.33 -5.75 -4.76
N GLU A 166 -8.93 -4.73 -3.99
CA GLU A 166 -7.83 -3.84 -4.35
C GLU A 166 -6.49 -4.57 -4.46
N VAL A 167 -6.24 -5.60 -3.65
CA VAL A 167 -5.05 -6.45 -3.79
C VAL A 167 -5.01 -7.13 -5.16
N THR A 168 -6.15 -7.59 -5.67
CA THR A 168 -6.25 -8.24 -6.98
C THR A 168 -5.99 -7.27 -8.13
N GLU A 169 -6.44 -6.02 -7.98
CA GLU A 169 -6.22 -4.95 -8.96
C GLU A 169 -4.78 -4.43 -8.93
N LEU A 170 -4.23 -4.24 -7.72
CA LEU A 170 -2.93 -3.66 -7.46
C LEU A 170 -1.79 -4.62 -7.83
N LEU A 171 -1.81 -5.83 -7.26
CA LEU A 171 -0.68 -6.74 -7.32
C LEU A 171 -0.90 -7.81 -8.41
N PRO A 172 0.13 -8.19 -9.18
CA PRO A 172 0.05 -9.37 -10.03
C PRO A 172 -0.26 -10.62 -9.19
N PRO A 173 -0.85 -11.67 -9.79
CA PRO A 173 -0.97 -12.96 -9.13
C PRO A 173 0.41 -13.45 -8.68
N ALA A 174 0.46 -14.05 -7.48
CA ALA A 174 1.67 -14.74 -7.06
C ALA A 174 1.93 -15.93 -8.01
N PRO A 175 3.19 -16.26 -8.32
CA PRO A 175 3.51 -17.50 -9.01
C PRO A 175 2.92 -18.69 -8.26
N ALA A 176 2.39 -19.67 -9.00
CA ALA A 176 1.97 -20.93 -8.37
C ALA A 176 3.17 -21.60 -7.69
N ASP A 177 2.94 -22.30 -6.58
CA ASP A 177 3.99 -23.01 -5.87
C ASP A 177 4.78 -23.93 -6.82
N GLY A 178 6.09 -23.71 -6.94
CA GLY A 178 6.97 -24.49 -7.81
C GLY A 178 6.94 -24.12 -9.29
N ALA A 179 6.25 -23.05 -9.70
CA ALA A 179 6.39 -22.49 -11.03
C ALA A 179 7.78 -21.85 -11.15
N ALA A 180 8.74 -22.61 -11.70
CA ALA A 180 9.97 -22.02 -12.19
C ALA A 180 9.61 -20.93 -13.21
N PRO A 181 10.31 -19.79 -13.25
CA PRO A 181 10.20 -18.89 -14.39
C PRO A 181 10.36 -19.74 -15.64
N THR A 182 9.38 -19.65 -16.56
CA THR A 182 9.54 -20.21 -17.91
C THR A 182 10.93 -19.83 -18.35
N GLY A 183 11.77 -20.82 -18.68
CA GLY A 183 13.21 -20.63 -18.87
C GLY A 183 13.52 -19.45 -19.80
N PRO A 184 14.78 -18.99 -19.86
CA PRO A 184 15.17 -17.79 -20.62
C PRO A 184 14.41 -17.72 -21.95
N VAL A 185 13.69 -16.62 -22.19
CA VAL A 185 12.97 -16.43 -23.45
C VAL A 185 14.01 -16.52 -24.56
N GLU A 186 13.92 -17.56 -25.40
CA GLU A 186 14.80 -17.69 -26.56
C GLU A 186 14.53 -16.52 -27.49
N ARG A 187 15.49 -15.59 -27.57
CA ARG A 187 15.45 -14.54 -28.57
C ARG A 187 16.21 -15.02 -29.81
N GLY A 188 15.48 -15.22 -30.91
CA GLY A 188 16.04 -15.73 -32.16
C GLY A 188 17.02 -14.76 -32.86
N ASP A 189 17.14 -13.53 -32.36
CA ASP A 189 18.08 -12.50 -32.84
C ASP A 189 19.45 -12.56 -32.14
N LEU A 190 19.59 -13.38 -31.09
CA LEU A 190 20.83 -13.53 -30.35
C LEU A 190 21.73 -14.61 -30.97
N PRO A 191 23.04 -14.35 -31.15
CA PRO A 191 24.01 -15.38 -31.46
C PRO A 191 24.07 -16.46 -30.36
N PRO A 192 24.23 -17.75 -30.72
CA PRO A 192 24.32 -18.85 -29.75
C PRO A 192 25.60 -18.81 -28.88
N ALA A 193 26.59 -18.01 -29.29
CA ALA A 193 27.78 -17.69 -28.53
C ALA A 193 28.20 -16.26 -28.89
N GLY A 194 28.64 -15.48 -27.90
CA GLY A 194 29.03 -14.08 -28.08
C GLY A 194 28.71 -13.22 -26.87
N ASP A 195 28.77 -11.91 -27.04
CA ASP A 195 28.47 -10.90 -26.03
C ASP A 195 26.97 -10.69 -25.79
N GLY A 196 26.11 -11.39 -26.53
CA GLY A 196 24.66 -11.23 -26.44
C GLY A 196 24.14 -9.97 -27.14
N ALA A 197 24.91 -9.37 -28.06
CA ALA A 197 24.40 -8.32 -28.94
C ALA A 197 23.47 -8.91 -30.02
N PRO A 198 22.34 -8.24 -30.35
CA PRO A 198 21.52 -8.61 -31.51
C PRO A 198 22.33 -8.60 -32.81
N ARG A 199 22.00 -9.51 -33.73
CA ARG A 199 22.54 -9.47 -35.10
C ARG A 199 21.96 -8.26 -35.84
N ASN A 200 22.84 -7.32 -36.20
CA ASN A 200 22.50 -6.07 -36.91
C ASN A 200 22.93 -6.11 -38.38
N ASP A 201 23.04 -7.30 -38.98
CA ASP A 201 23.34 -7.44 -40.40
C ASP A 201 22.18 -6.85 -41.23
N VAL A 202 22.44 -5.68 -41.81
CA VAL A 202 21.57 -5.08 -42.82
C VAL A 202 22.01 -5.58 -44.19
N ASP A 203 21.09 -6.11 -44.98
CA ASP A 203 21.33 -6.40 -46.39
C ASP A 203 21.69 -5.09 -47.13
N ALA A 204 22.40 -5.21 -48.26
CA ALA A 204 22.89 -4.07 -49.06
C ALA A 204 21.80 -3.12 -49.62
N GLY A 205 20.52 -3.32 -49.26
CA GLY A 205 19.39 -2.48 -49.64
C GLY A 205 19.01 -1.39 -48.64
N GLY A 206 19.35 -1.53 -47.36
CA GLY A 206 18.92 -0.60 -46.30
C GLY A 206 17.44 -0.69 -45.95
#